data_AF-A0A4U9WN15-F1
#
_entry.id   AF-A0A4U9WN15-F1
#
_cell.length_a   1.000
_cell.length_b   1.000
_cell.length_c   1.000
_cell.angle_alpha   90.00
_cell.angle_beta   90.00
_cell.angle_gamma   90.00
#
_symmetry.space_group_name_H-M   'P 1'
#
loop_
_entity.id
_entity.type
_entity.pdbx_description
1 polymer ?
#
loop_
_entity_poly.entity_id
_entity_poly.type
_entity_poly.pdbx_seq_one_letter_code
_entity_poly.pdbx_strand_id
1 'polypeptide(L)'
;MTDTQDHLTRLAEIAPDSPLAQARATRQAATDGIEASYQRLFAPQEVGGFTIAERLLLAQRISEWHGDRQLAAHYAQLQQTQPQTDHVCRLPWITQNAWPSNPPGQRPNTCRPCNRRGGHWMTSSRFHS
;
A
#
# COMPACT_ATOMS: atom_id res chain seq x y z
N MET A 1 -12.26 -15.97 -23.62
CA MET A 1 -13.28 -14.97 -23.25
C MET A 1 -13.34 -14.97 -21.74
N THR A 2 -12.68 -14.02 -21.09
CA THR A 2 -12.79 -13.85 -19.63
C THR A 2 -13.60 -12.59 -19.43
N ASP A 3 -14.92 -12.77 -19.41
CA ASP A 3 -15.87 -11.77 -18.92
C ASP A 3 -15.77 -11.75 -17.40
N THR A 4 -14.74 -11.06 -16.92
CA THR A 4 -14.64 -10.62 -15.54
C THR A 4 -14.33 -9.15 -15.66
N GLN A 5 -15.28 -8.27 -15.30
CA GLN A 5 -15.04 -6.83 -15.28
C GLN A 5 -13.71 -6.53 -14.56
N ASP A 6 -12.73 -6.05 -15.34
CA ASP A 6 -11.40 -5.72 -14.84
C ASP A 6 -11.47 -4.58 -13.80
N HIS A 7 -10.41 -4.42 -13.03
CA HIS A 7 -10.41 -3.45 -11.93
C HIS A 7 -10.74 -2.01 -12.37
N LEU A 8 -10.28 -1.56 -13.54
CA LEU A 8 -10.59 -0.21 -14.00
C LEU A 8 -12.05 -0.07 -14.39
N THR A 9 -12.63 -1.07 -15.06
CA THR A 9 -14.05 -1.04 -15.44
C THR A 9 -14.94 -0.93 -14.21
N ARG A 10 -14.62 -1.69 -13.16
CA ARG A 10 -15.39 -1.71 -11.91
C ARG A 10 -15.19 -0.44 -11.07
N LEU A 11 -13.94 -0.01 -10.89
CA LEU A 11 -13.62 1.12 -10.00
C LEU A 11 -13.92 2.48 -10.60
N ALA A 12 -13.83 2.62 -11.93
CA ALA A 12 -14.19 3.87 -12.61
C ALA A 12 -15.60 3.83 -13.22
N GLU A 13 -16.39 2.80 -12.89
CA GLU A 13 -17.78 2.63 -13.33
C GLU A 13 -17.95 2.81 -14.86
N ILE A 14 -17.00 2.26 -15.62
CA ILE A 14 -16.95 2.46 -17.07
C ILE A 14 -18.12 1.72 -17.71
N ALA A 15 -19.06 2.47 -18.29
CA ALA A 15 -20.19 1.90 -19.00
C ALA A 15 -19.72 1.08 -20.23
N PRO A 16 -20.30 -0.11 -20.47
CA PRO A 16 -19.84 -1.03 -21.51
C PRO A 16 -19.92 -0.44 -22.92
N ASP A 17 -20.94 0.39 -23.19
CA ASP A 17 -21.14 1.02 -24.50
C ASP A 17 -20.42 2.37 -24.63
N SER A 18 -19.66 2.78 -23.62
CA SER A 18 -18.98 4.08 -23.63
C SER A 18 -17.84 4.14 -24.67
N PRO A 19 -17.53 5.33 -25.21
CA PRO A 19 -16.34 5.52 -26.04
C PRO A 19 -15.03 5.08 -25.35
N LEU A 20 -14.95 5.20 -24.02
CA LEU A 20 -13.79 4.76 -23.25
C LEU A 20 -13.66 3.23 -23.24
N ALA A 21 -14.76 2.49 -23.04
CA ALA A 21 -14.75 1.03 -23.12
C ALA A 21 -14.31 0.55 -24.51
N GLN A 22 -14.82 1.18 -25.57
CA GLN A 22 -14.44 0.88 -26.95
C GLN A 22 -12.94 1.16 -27.19
N ALA A 23 -12.43 2.31 -26.73
CA ALA A 23 -11.02 2.65 -26.85
C ALA A 23 -10.12 1.64 -26.12
N ARG A 24 -10.53 1.16 -24.94
CA ARG A 24 -9.78 0.14 -24.19
C ARG A 24 -9.79 -1.23 -24.88
N ALA A 25 -10.88 -1.59 -25.55
CA ALA A 25 -10.94 -2.83 -26.34
C ALA A 25 -9.87 -2.85 -27.46
N THR A 26 -9.54 -1.68 -28.04
CA THR A 26 -8.45 -1.59 -29.03
C THR A 26 -7.04 -1.76 -28.45
N ARG A 27 -6.88 -1.65 -27.13
CA ARG A 27 -5.60 -1.75 -26.41
C ARG A 27 -5.61 -2.86 -25.37
N GLN A 28 -6.18 -4.02 -25.72
CA GLN A 28 -6.38 -5.11 -24.78
C GLN A 28 -5.11 -5.51 -24.01
N ALA A 29 -3.95 -5.57 -24.68
CA ALA A 29 -2.68 -5.90 -24.04
C ALA A 29 -2.29 -4.92 -22.90
N ALA A 30 -2.67 -3.64 -22.99
CA ALA A 30 -2.46 -2.67 -21.92
C ALA A 30 -3.39 -2.93 -20.73
N THR A 31 -4.66 -3.26 -21.00
CA THR A 31 -5.61 -3.68 -19.95
C THR A 31 -5.11 -4.92 -19.23
N ASP A 32 -4.64 -5.93 -19.99
CA ASP A 32 -4.11 -7.18 -19.43
C ASP A 32 -2.86 -6.91 -18.57
N GLY A 33 -1.98 -6.01 -19.03
CA GLY A 33 -0.79 -5.59 -18.29
C GLY A 33 -1.12 -4.89 -16.97
N ILE A 34 -2.17 -4.07 -16.95
CA ILE A 34 -2.64 -3.40 -15.72
C ILE A 34 -3.19 -4.42 -14.73
N GLU A 35 -4.05 -5.33 -15.18
CA GLU A 35 -4.63 -6.38 -14.33
C GLU A 35 -3.55 -7.31 -13.78
N ALA A 36 -2.61 -7.74 -14.63
CA ALA A 36 -1.47 -8.55 -14.21
C ALA A 36 -0.59 -7.82 -13.19
N SER A 37 -0.37 -6.50 -13.36
CA SER A 37 0.39 -5.69 -12.40
C SER A 37 -0.32 -5.59 -11.06
N TYR A 38 -1.64 -5.39 -11.08
CA TYR A 38 -2.46 -5.37 -9.86
C TYR A 38 -2.35 -6.69 -9.09
N GLN A 39 -2.49 -7.82 -9.79
CA GLN A 39 -2.37 -9.16 -9.19
C GLN A 39 -0.99 -9.39 -8.57
N ARG A 40 0.09 -8.98 -9.26
CA ARG A 40 1.45 -9.09 -8.71
C ARG A 40 1.66 -8.27 -7.43
N LEU A 41 0.97 -7.16 -7.25
CA LEU A 41 1.12 -6.30 -6.07
C LEU A 41 0.33 -6.83 -4.87
N PHE A 42 -0.87 -7.36 -5.10
CA PHE A 42 -1.84 -7.63 -4.02
C PHE A 42 -2.22 -9.10 -3.84
N ALA A 43 -1.88 -9.97 -4.78
CA ALA A 43 -1.98 -11.42 -4.68
C ALA A 43 -0.67 -12.12 -5.10
N PRO A 44 0.50 -11.71 -4.58
CA PRO A 44 1.76 -12.34 -4.94
C PRO A 44 1.83 -13.77 -4.40
N GLN A 45 2.47 -14.66 -5.15
CA GLN A 45 2.80 -16.02 -4.69
C GLN A 45 3.79 -15.98 -3.52
N GLU A 46 4.71 -15.00 -3.52
CA GLU A 46 5.70 -14.79 -2.47
C GLU A 46 5.70 -13.33 -2.01
N VAL A 47 5.57 -13.13 -0.69
CA VAL A 47 5.59 -11.81 -0.09
C VAL A 47 7.05 -11.39 0.14
N GLY A 48 7.53 -10.43 -0.67
CA GLY A 48 8.88 -9.84 -0.52
C GLY A 48 9.00 -8.83 0.62
N GLY A 49 9.91 -7.86 0.50
CA GLY A 49 10.25 -6.90 1.56
C GLY A 49 9.12 -5.98 2.08
N PHE A 50 7.94 -6.00 1.43
CA PHE A 50 6.72 -5.37 1.90
C PHE A 50 5.59 -6.38 1.93
N THR A 51 4.91 -6.46 3.08
CA THR A 51 3.68 -7.23 3.26
C THR A 51 2.55 -6.68 2.41
N ILE A 52 1.52 -7.49 2.16
CA ILE A 52 0.33 -7.06 1.40
C ILE A 52 -0.37 -5.89 2.12
N ALA A 53 -0.50 -5.95 3.45
CA ALA A 53 -1.09 -4.88 4.25
C ALA A 53 -0.35 -3.54 4.08
N GLU A 54 0.99 -3.57 4.02
CA GLU A 54 1.82 -2.40 3.81
C GLU A 54 1.70 -1.83 2.39
N ARG A 55 1.59 -2.70 1.38
CA ARG A 55 1.34 -2.28 -0.01
C ARG A 55 -0.02 -1.62 -0.16
N LEU A 56 -1.06 -2.17 0.48
CA LEU A 56 -2.40 -1.59 0.50
C LEU A 56 -2.42 -0.24 1.22
N LEU A 57 -1.71 -0.12 2.35
CA LEU A 57 -1.57 1.17 3.03
C LEU A 57 -0.93 2.22 2.12
N LEU A 58 0.17 1.86 1.46
CA LEU A 58 0.85 2.76 0.54
C LEU A 58 -0.06 3.17 -0.62
N ALA A 59 -0.76 2.22 -1.22
CA ALA A 59 -1.69 2.47 -2.32
C ALA A 59 -2.83 3.41 -1.88
N GLN A 60 -3.43 3.17 -0.72
CA GLN A 60 -4.43 4.06 -0.13
C GLN A 60 -3.90 5.50 -0.01
N ARG A 61 -2.70 5.69 0.55
CA ARG A 61 -2.11 7.03 0.74
C ARG A 61 -1.81 7.74 -0.57
N ILE A 62 -1.29 7.01 -1.56
CA ILE A 62 -1.06 7.56 -2.89
C ILE A 62 -2.39 8.03 -3.51
N SER A 63 -3.45 7.22 -3.41
CA SER A 63 -4.78 7.61 -3.89
C SER A 63 -5.32 8.86 -3.17
N GLU A 64 -5.14 8.95 -1.85
CA GLU A 64 -5.49 10.14 -1.06
C GLU A 64 -4.74 11.40 -1.56
N TRP A 65 -3.44 11.29 -1.84
CA TRP A 65 -2.64 12.41 -2.36
C TRP A 65 -3.07 12.85 -3.76
N HIS A 66 -3.53 11.91 -4.59
CA HIS A 66 -4.09 12.22 -5.90
C HIS A 66 -5.55 12.69 -5.84
N GLY A 67 -6.17 12.75 -4.66
CA GLY A 67 -7.56 13.15 -4.48
C GLY A 67 -8.59 12.09 -4.91
N ASP A 68 -8.15 10.87 -5.21
CA ASP A 68 -9.03 9.77 -5.62
C ASP A 68 -9.57 9.04 -4.39
N ARG A 69 -10.68 9.56 -3.86
CA ARG A 69 -11.32 9.03 -2.65
C ARG A 69 -11.92 7.64 -2.84
N GLN A 70 -12.44 7.34 -4.04
CA GLN A 70 -13.04 6.04 -4.32
C GLN A 70 -11.97 4.95 -4.32
N LEU A 71 -10.83 5.21 -4.96
CA LEU A 71 -9.72 4.28 -4.98
C LEU A 71 -9.06 4.15 -3.60
N ALA A 72 -8.94 5.23 -2.83
CA ALA A 72 -8.47 5.18 -1.45
C ALA A 72 -9.38 4.29 -0.58
N ALA A 73 -10.69 4.45 -0.70
CA ALA A 73 -11.66 3.62 0.03
C ALA A 73 -11.57 2.13 -0.35
N HIS A 74 -11.37 1.83 -1.64
CA HIS A 74 -11.14 0.46 -2.12
C HIS A 74 -9.95 -0.19 -1.43
N TYR A 75 -8.80 0.49 -1.35
CA TYR A 75 -7.62 -0.05 -0.68
C TYR A 75 -7.80 -0.17 0.84
N ALA A 76 -8.48 0.78 1.48
CA ALA A 76 -8.80 0.72 2.90
C ALA A 76 -9.67 -0.50 3.25
N GLN A 77 -10.68 -0.80 2.42
CA GLN A 77 -11.53 -1.98 2.59
C GLN A 77 -10.72 -3.28 2.47
N LEU A 78 -9.84 -3.38 1.47
CA LEU A 78 -8.97 -4.55 1.32
C LEU A 78 -8.04 -4.72 2.53
N GLN A 79 -7.51 -3.62 3.08
CA GLN A 79 -6.63 -3.67 4.24
C GLN A 79 -7.31 -4.27 5.48
N GLN A 80 -8.62 -4.03 5.68
CA GLN A 80 -9.39 -4.59 6.80
C GLN A 80 -9.47 -6.12 6.75
N THR A 81 -9.32 -6.72 5.57
CA THR A 81 -9.30 -8.19 5.39
C THR A 81 -7.92 -8.79 5.66
N GLN A 82 -6.87 -7.97 5.76
CA GLN A 82 -5.51 -8.44 5.98
C GLN A 82 -5.20 -8.63 7.47
N PRO A 83 -4.31 -9.57 7.81
CA PRO A 83 -3.83 -9.71 9.18
C PRO A 83 -3.20 -8.40 9.67
N GLN A 84 -3.56 -8.03 10.91
CA GLN A 84 -3.05 -6.82 11.55
C GLN A 84 -1.51 -6.86 11.59
N THR A 85 -0.89 -5.94 10.87
CA THR A 85 0.57 -5.79 10.84
C THR A 85 0.93 -4.47 11.51
N ASP A 86 1.98 -4.43 12.33
CA ASP A 86 2.46 -3.19 12.96
C ASP A 86 3.20 -2.29 11.95
N HIS A 87 2.42 -1.79 10.98
CA HIS A 87 2.89 -0.91 9.92
C HIS A 87 3.16 0.51 10.45
N VAL A 88 2.59 0.87 11.61
CA VAL A 88 2.85 2.16 12.27
C VAL A 88 4.31 2.25 12.71
N CYS A 89 4.86 1.18 13.32
CA CYS A 89 6.27 1.15 13.70
C CYS A 89 7.20 0.87 12.49
N ARG A 90 6.74 0.18 11.44
CA ARG A 90 7.60 -0.18 10.29
C ARG A 90 7.66 0.87 9.18
N LEU A 91 6.56 1.59 8.92
CA LEU A 91 6.42 2.57 7.83
C LEU A 91 5.85 3.90 8.33
N PRO A 92 6.54 4.58 9.27
CA PRO A 92 6.00 5.76 9.95
C PRO A 92 5.77 6.93 8.98
N TRP A 93 6.49 6.99 7.85
CA TRP A 93 6.31 8.06 6.87
C TRP A 93 5.04 7.89 6.04
N ILE A 94 4.49 6.67 5.90
CA ILE A 94 3.22 6.41 5.19
C ILE A 94 2.03 6.73 6.11
N THR A 95 2.18 6.55 7.41
CA THR A 95 1.08 6.77 8.37
C THR A 95 0.89 8.23 8.73
N GLN A 96 1.85 9.10 8.42
CA GLN A 96 1.75 10.54 8.65
C GLN A 96 1.08 11.24 7.48
N ASN A 97 0.15 12.16 7.78
CA ASN A 97 -0.64 12.92 6.79
C ASN A 97 0.20 13.95 5.99
N ALA A 98 1.53 13.80 5.95
CA ALA A 98 2.43 14.72 5.29
C ALA A 98 3.07 14.02 4.09
N TRP A 99 2.64 14.42 2.89
CA TRP A 99 3.49 14.34 1.71
C TRP A 99 4.82 15.09 2.01
N PRO A 100 5.97 14.80 1.36
CA PRO A 100 7.24 15.41 1.73
C PRO A 100 7.31 16.85 1.20
N SER A 101 6.57 17.75 1.85
CA SER A 101 6.92 19.17 1.90
C SER A 101 8.04 19.42 2.91
N ASN A 102 8.42 18.42 3.70
CA ASN A 102 9.55 18.54 4.61
C ASN A 102 10.85 18.60 3.81
N PRO A 103 11.71 19.61 4.06
CA PRO A 103 13.03 19.67 3.44
C PRO A 103 13.85 18.41 3.80
N PRO A 104 14.75 17.95 2.92
CA PRO A 104 15.62 16.82 3.21
C PRO A 104 16.38 17.10 4.52
N GLY A 105 16.09 16.30 5.57
CA GLY A 105 16.74 16.42 6.89
C GLY A 105 15.78 16.43 8.08
N GLN A 106 14.49 16.71 7.89
CA GLN A 106 13.51 16.71 8.99
C GLN A 106 12.81 15.36 9.08
N ARG A 107 13.35 14.44 9.90
CA ARG A 107 12.64 13.22 10.28
C ARG A 107 11.64 13.55 11.39
N PRO A 108 10.33 13.31 11.20
CA PRO A 108 9.39 13.44 12.30
C PRO A 108 9.72 12.44 13.42
N ASN A 109 9.82 12.97 14.62
CA ASN A 109 10.26 12.33 15.86
C ASN A 109 9.11 11.64 16.62
N THR A 110 8.12 11.09 15.92
CA THR A 110 6.93 10.48 16.54
C THR A 110 6.92 8.96 16.43
N CYS A 111 8.07 8.33 16.67
CA CYS A 111 8.09 6.95 17.16
C CYS A 111 8.48 6.97 18.64
N ARG A 112 7.50 7.17 19.52
CA ARG A 112 7.64 6.78 20.92
C ARG A 112 7.80 5.24 20.91
N PRO A 113 8.75 4.65 21.64
CA PRO A 113 9.16 3.27 21.39
C PRO A 113 8.00 2.30 21.59
N CYS A 114 7.66 1.54 20.55
CA CYS A 114 6.96 0.27 20.67
C CYS A 114 7.62 -0.50 21.83
N ASN A 115 6.88 -0.73 22.91
CA ASN A 115 7.37 -1.24 24.20
C ASN A 115 8.16 -2.54 24.01
N ARG A 116 9.50 -2.48 24.11
CA ARG A 116 10.36 -3.67 24.16
C ARG A 116 10.25 -4.30 25.55
N ARG A 117 9.11 -4.92 25.84
CA ARG A 117 8.95 -5.79 27.03
C ARG A 117 9.35 -7.21 26.63
N GLY A 118 10.53 -7.63 27.06
CA GLY A 118 10.97 -9.04 27.02
C GLY A 118 12.31 -9.25 26.32
N GLY A 119 13.40 -9.15 27.08
CA GLY A 119 14.74 -9.48 26.59
C GLY A 119 15.83 -8.98 27.52
N HIS A 120 15.84 -9.50 28.76
CA HIS A 120 17.00 -9.40 29.64
C HIS A 120 18.22 -10.00 28.94
N TRP A 121 19.18 -9.18 28.53
CA TRP A 121 20.55 -9.62 28.32
C TRP A 121 21.41 -8.88 29.35
N MET A 122 21.85 -9.63 30.36
CA MET A 122 22.86 -9.22 31.32
C MET A 122 24.13 -8.80 30.57
N THR A 123 24.55 -7.54 30.73
CA THR A 123 25.93 -7.15 30.51
C THR A 123 26.60 -6.98 31.87
N SER A 124 27.19 -8.07 32.35
CA SER A 124 28.09 -8.02 33.49
C SER A 124 29.39 -7.30 33.12
N SER A 125 29.65 -6.23 33.89
CA SER A 125 30.96 -5.77 34.40
C SER A 125 32.10 -5.54 33.40
N ARG A 126 32.44 -4.27 33.15
CA ARG A 126 33.47 -3.49 33.87
C ARG A 126 34.90 -3.84 33.42
N PHE A 127 35.38 -3.09 32.44
CA PHE A 127 36.80 -2.84 32.22
C PHE A 127 37.13 -1.52 32.93
N HIS A 128 38.01 -1.55 33.93
CA HIS A 128 38.83 -0.41 34.38
C HIS A 128 40.07 -0.97 35.09
N SER A 129 41.22 -0.51 34.57
CA SER A 129 42.59 -0.45 35.11
C SER A 129 43.38 -1.74 35.26
#